data_AF-A0A3D5B8S4-F1
#
_entry.id   AF-A0A3D5B8S4-F1
#
_cell.length_a   1.000
_cell.length_b   1.000
_cell.length_c   1.000
_cell.angle_alpha   90.00
_cell.angle_beta   90.00
_cell.angle_gamma   90.00
#
_symmetry.space_group_name_H-M   'P 1'
#
loop_
_entity.id
_entity.type
_entity.pdbx_description
1 polymer ?
#
loop_
_entity_poly.entity_id
_entity_poly.type
_entity_poly.pdbx_seq_one_letter_code
_entity_poly.pdbx_strand_id
1 'polypeptide(L)' 'VTIKEADYPPETYHLVGRNEANPREGRISHASPIGQALLGHRVGETVVAQLPNGNTVKLEILKIE' A
#
# COMPACT_ATOMS: atom_id res chain seq x y z
N VAL A 1 -3.36 -6.04 4.97
CA VAL A 1 -2.11 -5.24 5.09
C VAL A 1 -2.39 -3.92 5.76
N THR A 2 -1.72 -3.63 6.86
CA THR A 2 -1.79 -2.33 7.55
C THR A 2 -0.54 -1.54 7.22
N ILE A 3 -0.72 -0.33 6.70
CA ILE A 3 0.36 0.59 6.35
C ILE A 3 0.21 1.92 7.08
N LYS A 4 1.33 2.60 7.32
CA LYS A 4 1.35 3.96 7.82
C LYS A 4 2.04 4.88 6.82
N GLU A 5 1.35 5.94 6.41
CA GLU A 5 1.93 7.00 5.59
C GLU A 5 2.34 8.17 6.48
N ALA A 6 3.65 8.43 6.58
CA ALA A 6 4.20 9.58 7.32
C ALA A 6 3.50 9.84 8.69
N ASP A 7 2.86 11.01 8.83
CA ASP A 7 2.15 11.45 10.04
C ASP A 7 0.66 11.07 10.06
N TYR A 8 0.15 10.39 9.02
CA TYR A 8 -1.21 9.90 8.98
C TYR A 8 -1.39 8.68 9.89
N PRO A 9 -2.61 8.47 10.44
CA PRO A 9 -2.92 7.26 11.17
C PRO A 9 -2.75 6.03 10.27
N PRO A 10 -2.38 4.87 10.84
CA PRO A 10 -2.24 3.65 10.06
C PRO A 10 -3.58 3.20 9.47
N GLU A 11 -3.55 2.80 8.21
CA GLU A 11 -4.71 2.35 7.45
C GLU A 11 -4.55 0.90 7.03
N THR A 12 -5.67 0.18 7.02
CA THR A 12 -5.69 -1.24 6.65
C THR A 12 -6.31 -1.42 5.28
N TYR A 13 -5.55 -2.09 4.41
CA TYR A 13 -5.90 -2.38 3.03
C TYR A 13 -5.81 -3.88 2.73
N HIS A 14 -6.67 -4.35 1.84
CA HIS A 14 -6.60 -5.67 1.24
C HIS A 14 -6.00 -5.56 -0.16
N LEU A 15 -4.92 -6.31 -0.41
CA LEU A 15 -4.39 -6.46 -1.75
C LEU A 15 -5.32 -7.39 -2.55
N VAL A 16 -5.87 -6.89 -3.64
CA VAL A 16 -6.83 -7.61 -4.48
C VAL A 16 -6.44 -7.57 -5.96
N GLY A 17 -7.19 -8.29 -6.80
CA GLY A 17 -7.06 -8.23 -8.25
C GLY A 17 -7.32 -6.83 -8.83
N ARG A 18 -6.88 -6.58 -10.08
CA ARG A 18 -7.12 -5.29 -10.76
C ARG A 18 -8.60 -4.93 -10.86
N ASN A 19 -9.45 -5.93 -11.05
CA ASN A 19 -10.89 -5.75 -11.26
C ASN A 19 -11.68 -5.54 -9.95
N GLU A 20 -11.06 -5.82 -8.79
CA GLU A 20 -11.71 -5.80 -7.47
C GLU A 20 -11.26 -4.60 -6.61
N ALA A 21 -10.33 -3.80 -7.14
CA ALA A 21 -9.72 -2.70 -6.41
C ALA A 21 -10.72 -1.57 -6.21
N ASN A 22 -10.93 -1.22 -4.95
CA ASN A 22 -11.76 -0.10 -4.52
C ASN A 22 -11.10 0.57 -3.29
N PRO A 23 -10.34 1.66 -3.48
CA PRO A 23 -9.65 2.35 -2.40
C PRO A 23 -10.61 2.83 -1.30
N ARG A 24 -11.86 3.18 -1.65
CA ARG A 24 -12.88 3.61 -0.68
C ARG A 24 -13.32 2.50 0.27
N GLU A 25 -13.16 1.25 -0.15
CA GLU A 25 -13.43 0.06 0.67
C GLU A 25 -12.15 -0.54 1.25
N GLY A 26 -11.04 0.19 1.22
CA GLY A 26 -9.75 -0.33 1.67
C GLY A 26 -9.23 -1.48 0.79
N ARG A 27 -9.58 -1.53 -0.50
CA ARG A 27 -9.11 -2.55 -1.44
C ARG A 27 -8.15 -1.92 -2.45
N ILE A 28 -6.89 -2.35 -2.44
CA ILE A 28 -5.85 -1.86 -3.34
C ILE A 28 -5.47 -2.97 -4.32
N SER A 29 -5.36 -2.64 -5.61
CA SER A 29 -4.87 -3.62 -6.59
C SER A 29 -3.40 -3.92 -6.36
N HIS A 30 -3.03 -5.20 -6.40
CA HIS A 30 -1.63 -5.62 -6.46
C HIS A 30 -0.87 -5.06 -7.69
N ALA A 31 -1.59 -4.66 -8.75
CA ALA A 31 -1.02 -4.04 -9.95
C ALA A 31 -0.88 -2.50 -9.85
N SER A 32 -1.34 -1.90 -8.75
CA SER A 32 -1.13 -0.46 -8.51
C SER A 32 0.30 -0.19 -8.02
N PRO A 33 0.83 1.04 -8.12
CA PRO A 33 2.17 1.36 -7.63
C PRO A 33 2.35 1.07 -6.13
N ILE A 34 1.31 1.32 -5.33
CA ILE A 34 1.30 1.01 -3.90
C ILE A 34 1.31 -0.51 -3.70
N GLY A 35 0.42 -1.23 -4.40
CA GLY A 35 0.37 -2.70 -4.30
C GLY A 35 1.68 -3.35 -4.70
N GLN A 36 2.32 -2.90 -5.78
CA GLN A 36 3.63 -3.38 -6.22
C GLN A 36 4.74 -3.05 -5.23
N ALA A 37 4.73 -1.85 -4.64
CA ALA A 37 5.70 -1.47 -3.62
C ALA A 37 5.55 -2.28 -2.33
N LEU A 38 4.36 -2.82 -2.04
CA LEU A 38 4.11 -3.67 -0.87
C LEU A 38 4.40 -5.15 -1.15
N LEU A 39 4.31 -5.58 -2.40
CA LEU A 39 4.58 -6.96 -2.81
C LEU A 39 6.05 -7.33 -2.56
N GLY A 40 6.27 -8.46 -1.87
CA GLY A 40 7.61 -8.99 -1.59
C GLY A 40 8.30 -8.39 -0.36
N HIS A 41 7.75 -7.33 0.23
CA HIS A 41 8.23 -6.77 1.49
C HIS A 41 7.54 -7.38 2.71
N ARG A 42 8.13 -7.17 3.88
CA ARG A 42 7.72 -7.76 5.15
C ARG A 42 7.28 -6.70 6.15
N VAL A 43 6.58 -7.17 7.19
CA VAL A 43 6.22 -6.34 8.35
C VAL A 43 7.48 -5.73 8.97
N GLY A 44 7.43 -4.43 9.25
CA GLY A 44 8.53 -3.62 9.78
C GLY A 44 9.39 -2.93 8.71
N GLU A 45 9.18 -3.23 7.42
CA GLU A 45 9.88 -2.53 6.34
C GLU A 45 9.16 -1.24 5.92
N THR A 46 9.95 -0.24 5.54
CA THR A 46 9.44 0.96 4.86
C THR A 46 9.67 0.84 3.36
N VAL A 47 8.60 0.98 2.59
CA VAL A 47 8.62 0.93 1.12
C VAL A 47 8.33 2.31 0.55
N VAL A 48 8.83 2.56 -0.66
CA VAL A 48 8.58 3.81 -1.39
C VAL A 48 7.77 3.47 -2.64
N ALA A 49 6.53 3.96 -2.71
CA ALA A 49 5.70 3.81 -3.89
C ALA A 49 5.80 5.06 -4.77
N GLN A 50 6.03 4.86 -6.06
CA GLN A 50 6.15 5.95 -7.04
C GLN A 50 4.79 6.16 -7.73
N LEU A 51 4.18 7.32 -7.49
CA LEU A 51 2.88 7.64 -8.03
C LEU A 51 2.99 8.12 -9.49
N PRO A 52 1.93 7.95 -10.33
CA PRO A 52 1.95 8.34 -11.75
C PRO A 52 2.19 9.84 -11.99
N ASN A 53 1.95 10.68 -10.98
CA ASN A 53 2.18 12.12 -11.02
C ASN A 53 3.65 12.52 -10.77
N GLY A 54 4.55 11.55 -10.62
CA GLY A 54 5.97 11.78 -10.33
C GLY A 54 6.30 11.94 -8.85
N ASN A 55 5.30 11.96 -7.97
CA ASN A 55 5.53 12.00 -6.52
C ASN A 55 5.86 10.61 -5.97
N THR A 56 6.54 10.56 -4.83
CA THR A 56 6.82 9.33 -4.10
C THR A 56 6.18 9.39 -2.73
N VAL A 57 5.53 8.30 -2.32
CA VAL A 57 4.97 8.15 -0.97
C VAL A 57 5.76 7.08 -0.21
N LYS A 58 6.09 7.37 1.05
CA LYS A 58 6.75 6.44 1.97
C LYS A 58 5.69 5.76 2.83
N LEU A 59 5.70 4.44 2.82
CA LEU A 59 4.72 3.61 3.49
C LEU A 59 5.46 2.62 4.39
N GLU A 60 5.12 2.60 5.67
CA GLU A 60 5.64 1.61 6.61
C GLU A 60 4.66 0.45 6.75
N ILE A 61 5.13 -0.79 6.58
CA ILE A 61 4.30 -1.98 6.69
C ILE A 61 4.22 -2.37 8.17
N LEU A 62 3.09 -2.07 8.81
CA LEU A 62 2.89 -2.42 10.22
C LEU A 62 2.38 -3.84 10.41
N LYS A 63 1.63 -4.37 9.42
CA LYS A 63 1.04 -5.72 9.52
C LYS A 63 0.72 -6.30 8.15
N ILE A 64 0.94 -7.60 7.99
CA ILE A 64 0.49 -8.39 6.83
C ILE A 64 -0.41 -9.49 7.39
N GLU A 65 -1.63 -9.61 6.85
CA GLU A 65 -2.66 -10.61 7.16
C GLU A 65 -3.23 -11.15 5.86
#